data_AF-A0AAD7MFJ1-F1
#
_entry.id   AF-A0AAD7MFJ1-F1
#
_cell.length_a   1.000
_cell.length_b   1.000
_cell.length_c   1.000
_cell.angle_alpha   90.00
_cell.angle_beta   90.00
_cell.angle_gamma   90.00
#
_symmetry.space_group_name_H-M   'P 1'
#
loop_
_entity.id
_entity.type
_entity.pdbx_description
1 polymer ?
#
loop_
_entity_poly.entity_id
_entity_poly.type
_entity_poly.pdbx_seq_one_letter_code
_entity_poly.pdbx_strand_id
1 'polypeptide(L)'
;MTEEEKAEAHMPPTNDANKGILGELREDKRDTPNSTTHAFNARTMFRRNNTQAYMDANFGDEHHLFIMLEHRKFDASGVVKKKKAAHRAHVEKVVNERREKRRVRNAKRKKVLNDVAKVIVETNEETLRGFTKAQLKEQLAAHRLLDGIPKLIPAKSNMKTNAVRLQHLLLAVERYEEASESEAE
;
A
#
# COMPACT_ATOMS: atom_id res chain seq x y z
N MET A 1 -29.97 24.40 -2.67
CA MET A 1 -30.33 23.96 -1.33
C MET A 1 -29.91 25.05 -0.36
N THR A 2 -30.87 25.85 0.10
CA THR A 2 -30.65 26.97 1.03
C THR A 2 -30.31 26.44 2.43
N GLU A 3 -29.74 27.26 3.31
CA GLU A 3 -29.38 26.82 4.67
C GLU A 3 -30.61 26.41 5.49
N GLU A 4 -31.76 27.03 5.23
CA GLU A 4 -33.05 26.72 5.84
C GLU A 4 -33.54 25.31 5.45
N GLU A 5 -33.42 24.93 4.17
CA GLU A 5 -33.78 23.58 3.68
C GLU A 5 -32.89 22.47 4.27
N LYS A 6 -31.64 22.79 4.66
CA LYS A 6 -30.75 21.84 5.33
C LYS A 6 -31.06 21.66 6.83
N ALA A 7 -31.59 22.68 7.48
CA ALA A 7 -31.96 22.63 8.90
C ALA A 7 -33.29 21.89 9.11
N GLU A 8 -34.21 22.00 8.15
CA GLU A 8 -35.51 21.32 8.16
C GLU A 8 -35.42 19.84 7.76
N ALA A 9 -34.39 19.48 6.98
CA ALA A 9 -34.04 18.10 6.72
C ALA A 9 -33.49 17.45 8.00
N HIS A 10 -34.30 16.63 8.68
CA HIS A 10 -33.90 15.82 9.84
C HIS A 10 -32.97 14.65 9.47
N MET A 11 -31.92 14.95 8.72
CA MET A 11 -30.86 14.02 8.32
C MET A 11 -29.71 14.18 9.32
N PRO A 12 -29.31 13.13 10.05
CA PRO A 12 -28.15 13.20 10.93
C PRO A 12 -26.93 13.70 10.15
N PRO A 13 -26.23 14.76 10.62
CA PRO A 13 -25.11 15.37 9.90
C PRO A 13 -23.92 14.43 9.75
N THR A 14 -23.85 13.41 10.60
CA THR A 14 -22.76 12.44 10.65
C THR A 14 -23.27 11.04 10.35
N ASN A 15 -22.68 10.47 9.31
CA ASN A 15 -22.69 9.04 9.05
C ASN A 15 -21.88 8.24 10.10
N ASP A 16 -22.00 8.59 11.38
CA ASP A 16 -21.13 8.10 12.46
C ASP A 16 -21.35 6.62 12.73
N ALA A 17 -22.61 6.19 12.66
CA ALA A 17 -22.98 4.78 12.78
C ALA A 17 -22.29 3.91 11.71
N ASN A 18 -22.20 4.37 10.45
CA ASN A 18 -21.50 3.59 9.42
C ASN A 18 -19.98 3.70 9.54
N LYS A 19 -19.44 4.79 10.12
CA LYS A 19 -18.01 4.90 10.44
C LYS A 19 -17.62 3.90 11.54
N GLY A 20 -18.43 3.74 12.57
CA GLY A 20 -18.22 2.76 13.65
C GLY A 20 -18.23 1.32 13.15
N ILE A 21 -19.25 0.93 12.37
CA ILE A 21 -19.34 -0.44 11.81
C ILE A 21 -18.18 -0.72 10.86
N LEU A 22 -17.75 0.27 10.07
CA LEU A 22 -16.60 0.11 9.18
C LEU A 22 -15.29 -0.06 9.97
N GLY A 23 -15.13 0.64 11.10
CA GLY A 23 -14.04 0.44 12.03
C GLY A 23 -14.03 -0.98 12.58
N GLU A 24 -15.18 -1.43 13.09
CA GLU A 24 -15.34 -2.79 13.63
C GLU A 24 -15.08 -3.86 12.57
N LEU A 25 -15.52 -3.66 11.32
CA LEU A 25 -15.23 -4.57 10.21
C LEU A 25 -13.73 -4.65 9.90
N ARG A 26 -12.99 -3.55 10.06
CA ARG A 26 -11.54 -3.54 9.84
C ARG A 26 -10.81 -4.32 10.93
N GLU A 27 -11.23 -4.16 12.17
CA GLU A 27 -10.71 -4.92 13.31
C GLU A 27 -11.04 -6.41 13.16
N ASP A 28 -12.29 -6.76 12.86
CA ASP A 28 -12.69 -8.16 12.64
C ASP A 28 -11.90 -8.83 11.52
N LYS A 29 -11.58 -8.11 10.43
CA LYS A 29 -10.73 -8.63 9.35
C LYS A 29 -9.28 -8.79 9.75
N ARG A 30 -8.78 -7.97 10.68
CA ARG A 30 -7.41 -8.10 11.20
C ARG A 30 -7.31 -9.31 12.12
N ASP A 31 -8.27 -9.46 13.02
CA ASP A 31 -8.22 -10.47 14.08
C ASP A 31 -8.76 -11.83 13.56
N THR A 32 -9.69 -11.80 12.61
CA THR A 32 -10.27 -12.99 11.95
C THR A 32 -10.22 -12.88 10.41
N PRO A 33 -9.03 -12.95 9.79
CA PRO A 33 -8.87 -12.73 8.35
C PRO A 33 -9.59 -13.76 7.47
N ASN A 34 -9.91 -14.93 8.03
CA ASN A 34 -10.67 -15.99 7.35
C ASN A 34 -12.19 -15.85 7.51
N SER A 35 -12.65 -14.88 8.32
CA SER A 35 -14.06 -14.56 8.47
C SER A 35 -14.62 -13.98 7.17
N THR A 36 -15.88 -14.28 6.89
CA THR A 36 -16.56 -13.72 5.72
C THR A 36 -17.35 -12.49 6.12
N THR A 37 -17.52 -11.53 5.20
CA THR A 37 -18.39 -10.36 5.44
C THR A 37 -19.80 -10.77 5.86
N HIS A 38 -20.28 -11.92 5.38
CA HIS A 38 -21.58 -12.45 5.79
C HIS A 38 -21.62 -12.83 7.27
N ALA A 39 -20.57 -13.49 7.78
CA ALA A 39 -20.45 -13.86 9.19
C ALA A 39 -20.29 -12.63 10.09
N PHE A 40 -19.54 -11.61 9.64
CA PHE A 40 -19.48 -10.32 10.34
C PHE A 40 -20.87 -9.66 10.41
N ASN A 41 -21.55 -9.50 9.27
CA ASN A 41 -22.88 -8.89 9.22
C ASN A 41 -23.88 -9.65 10.10
N ALA A 42 -23.87 -10.98 10.08
CA ALA A 42 -24.73 -11.81 10.91
C ALA A 42 -24.49 -11.55 12.41
N ARG A 43 -23.24 -11.54 12.87
CA ARG A 43 -22.89 -11.24 14.28
C ARG A 43 -23.25 -9.81 14.68
N THR A 44 -23.03 -8.84 13.80
CA THR A 44 -23.37 -7.44 14.05
C THR A 44 -24.87 -7.24 14.14
N MET A 45 -25.65 -7.85 13.24
CA MET A 45 -27.12 -7.81 13.30
C MET A 45 -27.66 -8.56 14.52
N PHE A 46 -27.09 -9.73 14.85
CA PHE A 46 -27.48 -10.49 16.04
C PHE A 46 -27.35 -9.67 17.32
N ARG A 47 -26.23 -8.93 17.46
CA ARG A 47 -26.00 -8.02 18.59
C ARG A 47 -26.93 -6.80 18.55
N ARG A 48 -27.03 -6.11 17.41
CA ARG A 48 -27.82 -4.88 17.28
C ARG A 48 -29.32 -5.10 17.46
N ASN A 49 -29.82 -6.25 17.00
CA ASN A 49 -31.24 -6.61 17.14
C ASN A 49 -31.55 -7.27 18.47
N ASN A 50 -30.56 -7.43 19.36
CA ASN A 50 -30.69 -8.18 20.61
C ASN A 50 -31.35 -9.55 20.41
N THR A 51 -30.91 -10.26 19.36
CA THR A 51 -31.56 -11.51 18.92
C THR A 51 -31.53 -12.57 20.01
N GLN A 52 -30.50 -12.57 20.88
CA GLN A 52 -30.44 -13.46 22.04
C GLN A 52 -31.64 -13.27 22.98
N ALA A 53 -31.92 -12.04 23.41
CA ALA A 53 -33.05 -11.78 24.32
C ALA A 53 -34.39 -12.14 23.68
N TYR A 54 -34.56 -11.91 22.37
CA TYR A 54 -35.75 -12.36 21.65
C TYR A 54 -35.86 -13.88 21.64
N MET A 55 -34.76 -14.60 21.41
CA MET A 55 -34.74 -16.06 21.46
C MET A 55 -35.07 -16.54 22.88
N ASP A 56 -34.42 -16.02 23.91
CA ASP A 56 -34.65 -16.44 25.30
C ASP A 56 -36.11 -16.26 25.73
N ALA A 57 -36.78 -15.21 25.24
CA ALA A 57 -38.17 -14.92 25.59
C ALA A 57 -39.22 -15.70 24.76
N ASN A 58 -38.88 -16.10 23.53
CA ASN A 58 -39.87 -16.62 22.56
C ASN A 58 -39.54 -18.01 22.01
N PHE A 59 -38.33 -18.53 22.23
CA PHE A 59 -37.90 -19.81 21.68
C PHE A 59 -38.10 -20.93 22.71
N GLY A 60 -38.71 -22.02 22.23
CA GLY A 60 -38.61 -23.33 22.84
C GLY A 60 -37.75 -24.27 21.99
N ASP A 61 -37.63 -25.51 22.44
CA ASP A 61 -36.75 -26.51 21.81
C ASP A 61 -37.07 -26.75 20.32
N GLU A 62 -38.35 -26.74 19.95
CA GLU A 62 -38.79 -26.93 18.56
C GLU A 62 -38.27 -25.82 17.63
N HIS A 63 -38.23 -24.58 18.10
CA HIS A 63 -37.73 -23.44 17.34
C HIS A 63 -36.21 -23.53 17.14
N HIS A 64 -35.48 -23.97 18.17
CA HIS A 64 -34.04 -24.24 18.04
C HIS A 64 -33.76 -25.37 17.05
N LEU A 65 -34.48 -26.49 17.14
CA LEU A 65 -34.36 -27.61 16.20
C LEU A 65 -34.64 -27.17 14.76
N PHE A 66 -35.68 -26.37 14.55
CA PHE A 66 -36.00 -25.82 13.23
C PHE A 66 -34.85 -24.99 12.65
N ILE A 67 -34.29 -24.05 13.42
CA ILE A 67 -33.15 -23.23 12.95
C ILE A 67 -31.93 -24.10 12.64
N MET A 68 -31.64 -25.10 13.47
CA MET A 68 -30.51 -26.01 13.24
C MET A 68 -30.69 -26.81 11.94
N LEU A 69 -31.90 -27.26 11.65
CA LEU A 69 -32.21 -27.98 10.40
C LEU A 69 -32.09 -27.06 9.18
N GLU A 70 -32.61 -25.83 9.25
CA GLU A 70 -32.48 -24.84 8.18
C GLU A 70 -31.02 -24.46 7.94
N HIS A 71 -30.22 -24.30 8.99
CA HIS A 71 -28.79 -24.06 8.86
C HIS A 71 -28.09 -25.21 8.13
N ARG A 72 -28.43 -26.47 8.46
CA ARG A 72 -27.88 -27.64 7.76
C ARG A 72 -28.25 -27.67 6.28
N LYS A 73 -29.50 -27.33 5.93
CA LYS A 73 -29.94 -27.21 4.52
C LYS A 73 -29.16 -26.10 3.80
N PHE A 74 -28.98 -24.96 4.46
CA PHE A 74 -28.21 -23.85 3.91
C PHE A 74 -26.73 -24.21 3.71
N ASP A 75 -26.11 -24.89 4.66
CA ASP A 75 -24.73 -25.38 4.52
C ASP A 75 -24.60 -26.39 3.38
N ALA A 76 -25.55 -27.33 3.28
CA ALA A 76 -25.60 -28.32 2.21
C ALA A 76 -25.74 -27.68 0.82
N SER A 77 -26.36 -26.49 0.72
CA SER A 77 -26.43 -25.73 -0.55
C SER A 77 -25.05 -25.32 -1.10
N GLY A 78 -24.01 -25.34 -0.26
CA GLY A 78 -22.64 -25.03 -0.66
C GLY A 78 -22.41 -23.58 -1.07
N VAL A 79 -23.37 -22.67 -0.85
CA VAL A 79 -23.27 -21.24 -1.21
C VAL A 79 -22.04 -20.59 -0.59
N VAL A 80 -21.77 -20.87 0.69
CA VAL A 80 -20.58 -20.36 1.39
C VAL A 80 -19.29 -20.93 0.79
N LYS A 81 -19.28 -22.22 0.43
CA LYS A 81 -18.13 -22.86 -0.22
C LYS A 81 -17.82 -22.21 -1.58
N LYS A 82 -18.85 -21.95 -2.39
CA LYS A 82 -18.73 -21.24 -3.68
C LYS A 82 -18.17 -19.83 -3.49
N LYS A 83 -18.71 -19.05 -2.54
CA LYS A 83 -18.20 -17.69 -2.22
C LYS A 83 -16.73 -17.72 -1.77
N LYS A 84 -16.36 -18.66 -0.89
CA LYS A 84 -14.95 -18.82 -0.46
C LYS A 84 -14.03 -19.19 -1.63
N ALA A 85 -14.46 -20.07 -2.53
CA ALA A 85 -13.68 -20.43 -3.71
C ALA A 85 -13.46 -19.23 -4.66
N ALA A 86 -14.52 -18.46 -4.94
CA ALA A 86 -14.43 -17.24 -5.74
C ALA A 86 -13.49 -16.21 -5.12
N HIS A 87 -13.55 -16.04 -3.79
CA HIS A 87 -12.65 -15.15 -3.07
C HIS A 87 -11.18 -15.57 -3.22
N ARG A 88 -10.89 -16.87 -3.01
CA ARG A 88 -9.53 -17.40 -3.20
C ARG A 88 -9.00 -17.18 -4.61
N ALA A 89 -9.81 -17.49 -5.63
CA ALA A 89 -9.43 -17.29 -7.02
C ALA A 89 -9.14 -15.81 -7.35
N HIS A 90 -9.93 -14.89 -6.78
CA HIS A 90 -9.69 -13.46 -6.95
C HIS A 90 -8.39 -13.01 -6.26
N VAL A 91 -8.18 -13.43 -5.01
CA VAL A 91 -6.95 -13.10 -4.26
C VAL A 91 -5.71 -13.65 -4.98
N GLU A 92 -5.77 -14.87 -5.49
CA GLU A 92 -4.67 -15.47 -6.25
C GLU A 92 -4.33 -14.68 -7.51
N LYS A 93 -5.34 -14.27 -8.29
CA LYS A 93 -5.13 -13.39 -9.46
C LYS A 93 -4.43 -12.09 -9.07
N VAL A 94 -4.92 -11.41 -8.03
CA VAL A 94 -4.35 -10.15 -7.55
C VAL A 94 -2.90 -10.34 -7.06
N VAL A 95 -2.61 -11.44 -6.36
CA VAL A 95 -1.25 -11.76 -5.90
C VAL A 95 -0.32 -12.00 -7.10
N ASN A 96 -0.76 -12.75 -8.11
CA ASN A 96 0.03 -13.02 -9.31
C ASN A 96 0.33 -11.75 -10.11
N GLU A 97 -0.68 -10.90 -10.33
CA GLU A 97 -0.49 -9.59 -10.96
C GLU A 97 0.50 -8.71 -10.18
N ARG A 98 0.39 -8.67 -8.84
CA ARG A 98 1.32 -7.91 -7.98
C ARG A 98 2.74 -8.47 -8.06
N ARG A 99 2.89 -9.79 -8.10
CA ARG A 99 4.19 -10.47 -8.25
C ARG A 99 4.82 -10.13 -9.60
N GLU A 100 4.05 -10.17 -10.68
CA GLU A 100 4.55 -9.82 -12.01
C GLU A 100 4.97 -8.35 -12.10
N LYS A 101 4.11 -7.42 -11.63
CA LYS A 101 4.45 -5.99 -11.55
C LYS A 101 5.70 -5.75 -10.71
N ARG A 102 5.86 -6.48 -9.60
CA ARG A 102 7.08 -6.42 -8.77
C ARG A 102 8.29 -6.98 -9.51
N ARG A 103 8.17 -8.08 -10.25
CA ARG A 103 9.25 -8.67 -11.07
C ARG A 103 9.71 -7.69 -12.14
N VAL A 104 8.78 -7.11 -12.90
CA VAL A 104 9.09 -6.12 -13.94
C VAL A 104 9.77 -4.88 -13.33
N ARG A 105 9.24 -4.35 -12.23
CA ARG A 105 9.85 -3.20 -11.53
C ARG A 105 11.25 -3.52 -11.03
N ASN A 106 11.45 -4.70 -10.44
CA ASN A 106 12.75 -5.14 -9.95
C ASN A 106 13.74 -5.35 -11.09
N ALA A 107 13.31 -5.94 -12.22
CA ALA A 107 14.15 -6.09 -13.40
C ALA A 107 14.57 -4.73 -13.99
N LYS A 108 13.63 -3.77 -14.09
CA LYS A 108 13.94 -2.39 -14.51
C LYS A 108 14.94 -1.73 -13.56
N ARG A 109 14.73 -1.86 -12.24
CA ARG A 109 15.67 -1.33 -11.23
C ARG A 109 17.04 -1.96 -11.35
N LYS A 110 17.13 -3.29 -11.54
CA LYS A 110 18.40 -4.01 -11.71
C LYS A 110 19.12 -3.59 -12.99
N LYS A 111 18.41 -3.40 -14.11
CA LYS A 111 19.01 -2.87 -15.34
C LYS A 111 19.59 -1.48 -15.12
N VAL A 112 18.80 -0.55 -14.59
CA VAL A 112 19.26 0.82 -14.28
C VAL A 112 20.47 0.80 -13.34
N LEU A 113 20.45 -0.05 -12.31
CA LEU A 113 21.56 -0.22 -11.38
C LEU A 113 22.83 -0.71 -12.10
N ASN A 114 22.71 -1.73 -12.93
CA ASN A 114 23.84 -2.27 -13.71
C ASN A 114 24.38 -1.26 -14.72
N ASP A 115 23.51 -0.46 -15.36
CA ASP A 115 23.92 0.55 -16.33
C ASP A 115 24.66 1.70 -15.62
N VAL A 116 24.19 2.11 -14.44
CA VAL A 116 24.85 3.13 -13.61
C VAL A 116 26.19 2.63 -13.05
N ALA A 117 26.28 1.36 -12.65
CA ALA A 117 27.52 0.79 -12.12
C ALA A 117 28.66 0.68 -13.15
N LYS A 118 28.35 0.76 -14.45
CA LYS A 118 29.35 0.78 -15.54
C LYS A 118 29.90 2.18 -15.83
N VAL A 119 29.28 3.23 -15.28
CA VAL A 119 29.71 4.60 -15.51
C VAL A 119 31.01 4.82 -14.72
N ILE A 120 32.08 5.15 -15.43
CA ILE A 120 33.34 5.59 -14.82
C ILE A 120 33.09 6.97 -14.23
N VAL A 121 33.36 7.11 -12.94
CA VAL A 121 33.23 8.39 -12.23
C VAL A 121 34.36 9.31 -12.66
N GLU A 122 34.00 10.49 -13.14
CA GLU A 122 34.95 11.52 -13.54
C GLU A 122 35.06 12.57 -12.42
N THR A 123 36.27 12.81 -11.94
CA THR A 123 36.55 13.78 -10.86
C THR A 123 37.11 15.11 -11.39
N ASN A 124 37.54 15.19 -12.65
CA ASN A 124 38.12 16.43 -13.18
C ASN A 124 37.06 17.52 -13.45
N GLU A 125 37.09 18.60 -12.67
CA GLU A 125 36.13 19.72 -12.78
C GLU A 125 35.98 20.34 -14.17
N GLU A 126 37.08 20.47 -14.93
CA GLU A 126 37.05 21.11 -16.24
C GLU A 126 36.27 20.27 -17.25
N THR A 127 36.40 18.95 -17.14
CA THR A 127 35.68 18.00 -18.00
C THR A 127 34.18 17.97 -17.65
N LEU A 128 33.84 18.09 -16.37
CA LEU A 128 32.46 18.09 -15.87
C LEU A 128 31.68 19.33 -16.33
N ARG A 129 32.36 20.47 -16.54
CA ARG A 129 31.76 21.69 -17.12
C ARG A 129 31.40 21.54 -18.59
N GLY A 130 32.07 20.66 -19.32
CA GLY A 130 31.77 20.33 -20.71
C GLY A 130 30.64 19.32 -20.90
N PHE A 131 30.11 18.72 -19.82
CA PHE A 131 29.15 17.61 -19.93
C PHE A 131 27.76 18.06 -20.38
N THR A 132 27.17 17.25 -21.25
CA THR A 132 25.78 17.38 -21.64
C THR A 132 24.84 17.02 -20.48
N LYS A 133 23.58 17.46 -20.56
CA LYS A 133 22.53 17.15 -19.57
C LYS A 133 22.36 15.65 -19.30
N ALA A 134 22.63 14.80 -20.28
CA ALA A 134 22.54 13.35 -20.13
C ALA A 134 23.71 12.82 -19.28
N GLN A 135 24.94 13.20 -19.63
CA GLN A 135 26.16 12.82 -18.91
C GLN A 135 26.15 13.29 -17.45
N LEU A 136 25.72 14.53 -17.18
CA LEU A 136 25.56 15.02 -15.80
C LEU A 136 24.57 14.18 -14.97
N LYS A 137 23.52 13.64 -15.60
CA LYS A 137 22.52 12.80 -14.91
C LYS A 137 23.02 11.38 -14.65
N GLU A 138 23.89 10.88 -15.51
CA GLU A 138 24.53 9.56 -15.36
C GLU A 138 25.58 9.61 -14.25
N GLN A 139 26.45 10.61 -14.27
CA GLN A 139 27.46 10.82 -13.21
C GLN A 139 26.83 11.05 -11.83
N LEU A 140 25.80 11.91 -11.73
CA LEU A 140 25.05 12.08 -10.47
C LEU A 140 24.39 10.78 -9.99
N ALA A 141 24.04 9.87 -10.90
CA ALA A 141 23.48 8.58 -10.51
C ALA A 141 24.58 7.62 -10.01
N ALA A 142 25.78 7.68 -10.59
CA ALA A 142 26.95 6.91 -10.17
C ALA A 142 27.46 7.35 -8.80
N HIS A 143 27.66 8.66 -8.56
CA HIS A 143 28.03 9.19 -7.24
C HIS A 143 26.99 8.84 -6.17
N ARG A 144 25.69 8.90 -6.49
CA ARG A 144 24.63 8.45 -5.58
C ARG A 144 24.68 6.97 -5.23
N LEU A 145 25.27 6.14 -6.07
CA LEU A 145 25.44 4.72 -5.82
C LEU A 145 26.65 4.47 -4.91
N LEU A 146 27.74 5.21 -5.13
CA LEU A 146 29.00 5.10 -4.40
C LEU A 146 28.91 5.69 -2.99
N ASP A 147 28.41 6.93 -2.86
CA ASP A 147 28.33 7.63 -1.58
C ASP A 147 27.38 6.95 -0.60
N GLY A 148 26.51 6.04 -1.07
CA GLY A 148 25.60 5.24 -0.23
C GLY A 148 24.55 6.03 0.56
N ILE A 149 24.59 7.37 0.54
CA ILE A 149 23.77 8.26 1.35
C ILE A 149 22.81 9.07 0.46
N PRO A 150 21.54 8.66 0.33
CA PRO A 150 20.55 9.30 -0.56
C PRO A 150 20.18 10.74 -0.17
N LYS A 151 20.55 11.19 1.04
CA LYS A 151 20.21 12.51 1.59
C LYS A 151 21.15 13.62 1.09
N LEU A 152 22.40 13.32 0.76
CA LEU A 152 23.40 14.34 0.44
C LEU A 152 23.36 14.79 -1.04
N ILE A 153 22.92 13.92 -1.94
CA ILE A 153 22.66 14.28 -3.35
C ILE A 153 21.14 14.30 -3.57
N PRO A 154 20.51 15.45 -3.90
CA PRO A 154 19.05 15.55 -4.07
C PRO A 154 18.49 14.71 -5.21
N ALA A 155 17.20 14.37 -5.12
CA ALA A 155 16.50 13.59 -6.15
C ALA A 155 16.54 14.30 -7.51
N LYS A 156 16.53 13.51 -8.61
CA LYS A 156 16.49 14.04 -9.99
C LYS A 156 15.35 15.03 -10.22
N SER A 157 14.26 14.91 -9.47
CA SER A 157 13.10 15.82 -9.46
C SER A 157 13.39 17.21 -8.88
N ASN A 158 14.37 17.32 -7.98
CA ASN A 158 14.70 18.54 -7.25
C ASN A 158 15.75 19.37 -8.01
N MET A 159 16.47 18.76 -8.96
CA MET A 159 17.46 19.43 -9.80
C MET A 159 16.85 19.74 -11.17
N LYS A 160 16.21 20.91 -11.32
CA LYS A 160 15.47 21.28 -12.55
C LYS A 160 16.40 21.75 -13.68
N THR A 161 17.40 22.59 -13.39
CA THR A 161 18.34 23.19 -14.35
C THR A 161 19.68 22.45 -14.43
N ASN A 162 20.46 22.67 -15.49
CA ASN A 162 21.79 22.03 -15.64
C ASN A 162 22.82 22.62 -14.67
N ALA A 163 22.76 23.93 -14.40
CA ALA A 163 23.63 24.59 -13.43
C ALA A 163 23.51 23.97 -12.02
N VAL A 164 22.28 23.72 -11.56
CA VAL A 164 22.04 23.07 -10.26
C VAL A 164 22.55 21.62 -10.24
N ARG A 165 22.47 20.90 -11.37
CA ARG A 165 23.04 19.54 -11.48
C ARG A 165 24.56 19.56 -11.38
N LEU A 166 25.20 20.52 -12.02
CA LEU A 166 26.64 20.68 -12.00
C LEU A 166 27.15 21.07 -10.60
N GLN A 167 26.46 21.99 -9.91
CA GLN A 167 26.79 22.34 -8.52
C GLN A 167 26.73 21.13 -7.58
N HIS A 168 25.67 20.33 -7.66
CA HIS A 168 25.57 19.12 -6.84
C HIS A 168 26.57 18.03 -7.21
N LEU A 169 27.03 18.02 -8.46
CA LEU A 169 28.05 17.09 -8.91
C LEU A 169 29.44 17.51 -8.38
N LEU A 170 29.80 18.79 -8.47
CA LEU A 170 31.05 19.31 -7.89
C LEU A 170 31.12 19.06 -6.38
N LEU A 171 30.04 19.36 -5.64
CA LEU A 171 29.95 19.04 -4.21
C LEU A 171 30.02 17.54 -3.89
N ALA A 172 29.70 16.67 -4.85
CA ALA A 172 29.84 15.21 -4.68
C ALA A 172 31.27 14.75 -4.99
N VAL A 173 31.95 15.40 -5.94
CA VAL A 173 33.35 15.16 -6.27
C VAL A 173 34.27 15.61 -5.14
N GLU A 174 34.09 16.83 -4.61
CA GLU A 174 34.86 17.34 -3.46
C GLU A 174 34.82 16.36 -2.28
N ARG A 175 33.63 15.82 -1.97
CA ARG A 175 33.48 14.82 -0.89
C ARG A 175 34.11 13.47 -1.20
N TYR A 176 34.08 13.07 -2.47
CA TYR A 176 34.71 11.83 -2.90
C TYR A 176 36.24 11.94 -2.78
N GLU A 177 36.80 13.10 -3.12
CA GLU A 177 38.22 13.41 -2.93
C GLU A 177 38.59 13.45 -1.44
N GLU A 178 37.83 14.17 -0.61
CA GLU A 178 38.02 14.20 0.86
C GLU A 178 37.95 12.80 1.49
N ALA A 179 37.01 11.96 1.04
CA ALA A 179 36.89 10.58 1.53
C ALA A 179 38.07 9.70 1.08
N SER A 180 38.54 9.86 -0.16
CA SER A 180 39.69 9.12 -0.68
C SER A 180 41.01 9.49 0.00
N GLU A 181 41.17 10.74 0.42
CA GLU A 181 42.32 11.20 1.22
C GLU A 181 42.26 10.65 2.65
N SER A 182 41.07 10.53 3.24
CA SER A 182 40.88 9.98 4.59
C SER A 182 41.07 8.46 4.72
N GLU A 183 40.96 7.70 3.63
CA GLU A 183 41.22 6.25 3.61
C GLU A 183 42.70 5.91 3.32
N ALA A 184 43.53 6.91 3.01
CA ALA A 184 44.95 6.77 2.71
C ALA A 184 45.90 7.03 3.91
N GLU A 185 45.36 7.50 5.04
CA GLU A 185 46.03 7.62 6.36
C GLU A 185 45.71 6.44 7.29
#